data_AF-A0A926HMN2-F1
#
_entry.id   AF-A0A926HMN2-F1
#
_cell.length_a   1.000
_cell.length_b   1.000
_cell.length_c   1.000
_cell.angle_alpha   90.00
_cell.angle_beta   90.00
_cell.angle_gamma   90.00
#
_symmetry.space_group_name_H-M   'P 1'
#
loop_
_entity.id
_entity.type
_entity.pdbx_description
1 polymer ?
#
loop_
_entity_poly.entity_id
_entity_poly.type
_entity_poly.pdbx_seq_one_letter_code
_entity_poly.pdbx_strand_id
1 'polypeptide(L)'
;MTAAQTARLLAVLTAAYPASKIRADQHTVALWQEMLGDLPEALVLAAAKRLIAISPYPPAIADVRRSAAEGLQEASGQPEADQAWTMLARAISRYGFYEGEAALRSLPEPVRRAAQRFGWRELCLSELDHQAVLRAQFIKTYEAERERERNNIRLPAQVQARLRALAQQGAKLSLKGGEADAGADAGSR
;
A
#
# COMPACT_ATOMS: atom_id res chain seq x y z
N MET A 1 3.53 -13.59 -11.83
CA MET A 1 4.78 -13.97 -12.55
C MET A 1 5.04 -15.48 -12.42
N THR A 2 5.48 -16.16 -13.48
CA THR A 2 5.79 -17.61 -13.51
C THR A 2 7.23 -17.90 -13.11
N ALA A 3 7.55 -19.16 -12.77
CA ALA A 3 8.92 -19.57 -12.42
C ALA A 3 9.95 -19.23 -13.52
N ALA A 4 9.59 -19.40 -14.80
CA ALA A 4 10.47 -19.06 -15.92
C ALA A 4 10.75 -17.54 -15.98
N GLN A 5 9.73 -16.71 -15.73
CA GLN A 5 9.88 -15.26 -15.67
C GLN A 5 10.77 -14.85 -14.48
N THR A 6 10.60 -15.49 -13.31
CA THR A 6 11.46 -15.27 -12.15
C THR A 6 12.92 -15.66 -12.42
N ALA A 7 13.16 -16.79 -13.09
CA ALA A 7 14.51 -17.19 -13.47
C ALA A 7 15.18 -16.18 -14.40
N ARG A 8 14.43 -15.57 -15.35
CA ARG A 8 14.93 -14.48 -16.20
C ARG A 8 15.31 -13.24 -15.39
N LEU A 9 14.47 -12.84 -14.42
CA LEU A 9 14.80 -11.74 -13.51
C LEU A 9 16.09 -12.00 -12.75
N LEU A 10 16.23 -13.19 -12.15
CA LEU A 10 17.45 -13.56 -11.43
C LEU A 10 18.68 -13.57 -12.34
N ALA A 11 18.56 -14.06 -13.57
CA ALA A 11 19.65 -14.02 -14.54
C ALA A 11 20.10 -12.57 -14.86
N VAL A 12 19.14 -11.63 -15.00
CA VAL A 12 19.45 -10.20 -15.18
C VAL A 12 20.20 -9.65 -13.97
N LEU A 13 19.78 -9.98 -12.75
CA LEU A 13 20.44 -9.54 -11.53
C LEU A 13 21.85 -10.14 -11.39
N THR A 14 22.03 -11.42 -11.69
CA THR A 14 23.35 -12.08 -11.69
C THR A 14 24.29 -11.43 -12.71
N ALA A 15 23.79 -11.08 -13.89
CA ALA A 15 24.58 -10.38 -14.91
C ALA A 15 24.96 -8.95 -14.50
N ALA A 16 24.05 -8.22 -13.85
CA ALA A 16 24.30 -6.86 -13.36
C ALA A 16 25.23 -6.83 -12.14
N TYR A 17 25.23 -7.90 -11.33
CA TYR A 17 26.04 -8.01 -10.12
C TYR A 17 26.87 -9.31 -10.11
N PRO A 18 27.95 -9.41 -10.92
CA PRO A 18 28.72 -10.65 -11.05
C PRO A 18 29.39 -11.13 -9.76
N ALA A 19 29.76 -10.21 -8.87
CA ALA A 19 30.34 -10.52 -7.55
C ALA A 19 29.28 -10.97 -6.52
N SER A 20 28.00 -10.88 -6.85
CA SER A 20 26.93 -11.29 -5.93
C SER A 20 26.80 -12.80 -5.84
N LYS A 21 26.28 -13.29 -4.71
CA LYS A 21 25.96 -14.72 -4.53
C LYS A 21 24.55 -15.06 -5.05
N ILE A 22 23.96 -14.24 -5.92
CA ILE A 22 22.63 -14.47 -6.49
C ILE A 22 22.72 -15.67 -7.43
N ARG A 23 21.95 -16.72 -7.14
CA ARG A 23 21.87 -17.94 -7.93
C ARG A 23 20.44 -18.16 -8.37
N ALA A 24 20.25 -18.58 -9.62
CA ALA A 24 18.95 -18.99 -10.14
C ALA A 24 18.67 -20.48 -9.84
N ASP A 25 18.93 -20.92 -8.61
CA ASP A 25 18.57 -22.28 -8.18
C ASP A 25 17.07 -22.39 -7.87
N GLN A 26 16.58 -23.63 -7.76
CA GLN A 26 15.16 -23.91 -7.59
C GLN A 26 14.55 -23.23 -6.34
N HIS A 27 15.29 -23.19 -5.23
CA HIS A 27 14.80 -22.58 -3.99
C HIS A 27 14.74 -21.05 -4.10
N THR A 28 15.75 -20.43 -4.70
CA THR A 28 15.80 -18.99 -4.92
C THR A 28 14.70 -18.56 -5.90
N VAL A 29 14.52 -19.30 -6.99
CA VAL A 29 13.42 -19.05 -7.95
C VAL A 29 12.06 -19.19 -7.27
N ALA A 30 11.84 -20.24 -6.48
CA ALA A 30 10.58 -20.45 -5.78
C ALA A 30 10.27 -19.32 -4.79
N LEU A 31 11.26 -18.90 -3.98
CA LEU A 31 11.12 -17.81 -3.03
C LEU A 31 10.79 -16.48 -3.72
N TRP A 32 11.54 -16.12 -4.77
CA TRP A 32 11.30 -14.89 -5.51
C TRP A 32 9.95 -14.92 -6.24
N GLN A 33 9.54 -16.08 -6.75
CA GLN A 33 8.23 -16.26 -7.35
C GLN A 33 7.11 -16.10 -6.31
N GLU A 34 7.23 -16.71 -5.13
CA GLU A 34 6.25 -16.54 -4.05
C GLU A 34 6.11 -15.07 -3.66
N MET A 35 7.23 -14.35 -3.58
CA MET A 35 7.26 -12.98 -3.10
C MET A 35 6.99 -11.92 -4.16
N LEU A 36 7.03 -12.24 -5.46
CA LEU A 36 6.78 -11.29 -6.58
C LEU A 36 5.68 -11.77 -7.52
N GLY A 37 5.08 -12.94 -7.25
CA GLY A 37 4.16 -13.62 -8.15
C GLY A 37 2.85 -12.87 -8.40
N ASP A 38 2.46 -12.00 -7.47
CA ASP A 38 1.31 -11.11 -7.55
C ASP A 38 1.55 -9.88 -8.45
N LEU A 39 2.79 -9.57 -8.80
CA LEU A 39 3.14 -8.45 -9.66
C LEU A 39 3.28 -8.88 -11.14
N PRO A 40 2.93 -7.99 -12.10
CA PRO A 40 3.21 -8.22 -13.52
C PRO A 40 4.71 -8.28 -13.81
N GLU A 41 5.15 -9.19 -14.69
CA GLU A 41 6.58 -9.34 -15.05
C GLU A 41 7.20 -8.03 -15.55
N ALA A 42 6.50 -7.31 -16.43
CA ALA A 42 7.00 -6.05 -16.99
C ALA A 42 7.30 -5.01 -15.90
N LEU A 43 6.46 -4.92 -14.87
CA LEU A 43 6.66 -4.01 -13.75
C LEU A 43 7.88 -4.42 -12.92
N VAL A 44 8.01 -5.71 -12.60
CA VAL A 44 9.12 -6.24 -11.80
C VAL A 44 10.45 -6.03 -12.53
N LEU A 45 10.50 -6.29 -13.84
CA LEU A 45 11.70 -6.06 -14.65
C LEU A 45 12.06 -4.58 -14.75
N ALA A 46 11.08 -3.69 -14.91
CA ALA A 46 11.32 -2.25 -14.92
C ALA A 46 11.89 -1.76 -13.57
N ALA A 47 11.31 -2.23 -12.46
CA ALA A 47 11.78 -1.94 -11.12
C ALA A 47 13.21 -2.44 -10.88
N ALA A 48 13.52 -3.67 -11.28
CA ALA A 48 14.86 -4.23 -11.19
C ALA A 48 15.88 -3.43 -12.03
N LYS A 49 15.53 -3.06 -13.26
CA LYS A 49 16.39 -2.22 -14.12
C LYS A 49 16.63 -0.84 -13.53
N ARG A 50 15.61 -0.22 -12.92
CA ARG A 50 15.77 1.04 -12.19
C ARG A 50 16.79 0.89 -11.06
N LEU A 51 16.68 -0.16 -10.25
CA LEU A 51 17.62 -0.44 -9.16
C LEU A 51 19.05 -0.65 -9.68
N ILE A 52 19.22 -1.40 -10.77
CA ILE A 52 20.52 -1.58 -11.43
C ILE A 52 21.13 -0.23 -11.87
N ALA A 53 20.31 0.70 -12.34
CA ALA A 53 20.77 2.00 -12.82
C ALA A 53 21.22 2.94 -11.69
N ILE A 54 20.70 2.79 -10.47
CA ILE A 54 20.91 3.75 -9.37
C ILE A 54 21.65 3.14 -8.16
N SER A 55 21.77 1.81 -8.08
CA SER A 55 22.39 1.11 -6.95
C SER A 55 23.51 0.20 -7.44
N PRO A 56 24.74 0.37 -6.91
CA PRO A 56 25.85 -0.56 -7.17
C PRO A 56 25.69 -1.88 -6.40
N TYR A 57 24.74 -1.97 -5.47
CA TYR A 57 24.51 -3.14 -4.64
C TYR A 57 23.37 -4.01 -5.16
N PRO A 58 23.48 -5.35 -5.07
CA PRO A 58 22.43 -6.27 -5.49
C PRO A 58 21.15 -6.04 -4.67
N PRO A 59 19.98 -5.88 -5.32
CA PRO A 59 18.74 -5.57 -4.61
C PRO A 59 18.18 -6.78 -3.87
N ALA A 60 17.58 -6.55 -2.70
CA ALA A 60 16.71 -7.53 -2.07
C ALA A 60 15.32 -7.55 -2.74
N ILE A 61 14.54 -8.61 -2.48
CA ILE A 61 13.14 -8.71 -2.94
C ILE A 61 12.33 -7.47 -2.50
N ALA A 62 12.55 -7.00 -1.27
CA ALA A 62 11.89 -5.82 -0.73
C ALA A 62 12.23 -4.53 -1.52
N ASP A 63 13.47 -4.40 -2.01
CA ASP A 63 13.88 -3.25 -2.82
C ASP A 63 13.19 -3.27 -4.17
N VAL A 64 13.07 -4.45 -4.80
CA VAL A 64 12.32 -4.61 -6.07
C VAL A 64 10.86 -4.21 -5.89
N ARG A 65 10.19 -4.66 -4.81
CA ARG A 65 8.81 -4.25 -4.53
C ARG A 65 8.68 -2.77 -4.21
N ARG A 66 9.63 -2.19 -3.47
CA ARG A 66 9.68 -0.76 -3.19
C ARG A 66 9.79 0.04 -4.50
N SER A 67 10.72 -0.34 -5.36
CA SER A 67 10.94 0.32 -6.64
C SER A 67 9.74 0.16 -7.58
N ALA A 68 9.07 -1.00 -7.58
CA ALA A 68 7.83 -1.20 -8.33
C ALA A 68 6.69 -0.30 -7.82
N ALA A 69 6.54 -0.17 -6.50
CA ALA A 69 5.52 0.68 -5.90
C ALA A 69 5.74 2.16 -6.22
N GLU A 70 6.98 2.63 -6.09
CA GLU A 70 7.38 4.00 -6.42
C GLU A 70 7.21 4.29 -7.92
N GLY A 71 7.64 3.36 -8.78
CA GLY A 71 7.49 3.52 -10.23
C GLY A 71 6.02 3.60 -10.68
N LEU A 72 5.12 2.80 -10.08
CA LEU A 72 3.68 2.91 -10.35
C LEU A 72 3.11 4.23 -9.87
N GLN A 73 3.51 4.69 -8.68
CA GLN A 73 3.05 5.97 -8.13
C GLN A 73 3.51 7.15 -9.00
N GLU A 74 4.76 7.16 -9.43
CA GLU A 74 5.29 8.17 -10.37
C GLU A 74 4.56 8.13 -11.71
N ALA A 75 4.36 6.94 -12.28
CA ALA A 75 3.69 6.77 -13.58
C ALA A 75 2.19 7.04 -13.55
N SER A 76 1.55 6.95 -12.38
CA SER A 76 0.11 7.19 -12.22
C SER A 76 -0.31 8.64 -12.48
N GLY A 77 0.64 9.58 -12.50
CA GLY A 77 0.34 11.01 -12.65
C GLY A 77 -0.53 11.57 -11.52
N GLN A 78 -0.59 10.87 -10.38
CA GLN A 78 -1.34 11.33 -9.22
C GLN A 78 -0.82 12.70 -8.76
N PRO A 79 -1.71 13.64 -8.42
CA PRO A 79 -1.31 14.98 -8.00
C PRO A 79 -0.51 14.92 -6.69
N GLU A 80 0.45 15.82 -6.55
CA GLU A 80 1.09 16.05 -5.26
C GLU A 80 0.11 16.65 -4.26
N ALA A 81 0.40 16.56 -2.95
CA ALA A 81 -0.56 16.89 -1.90
C ALA A 81 -1.14 18.32 -2.03
N ASP A 82 -0.31 19.30 -2.37
CA ASP A 82 -0.75 20.68 -2.60
C ASP A 82 -1.63 20.84 -3.85
N GLN A 83 -1.33 20.07 -4.90
CA GLN A 83 -2.14 20.05 -6.12
C GLN A 83 -3.50 19.40 -5.83
N ALA A 84 -3.50 18.28 -5.10
CA ALA A 84 -4.72 17.60 -4.66
C ALA A 84 -5.62 18.53 -3.83
N TRP A 85 -5.03 19.30 -2.89
CA TRP A 85 -5.76 20.33 -2.14
C TRP A 85 -6.34 21.40 -3.06
N THR A 86 -5.55 21.91 -4.00
CA THR A 86 -6.02 22.93 -4.95
C THR A 86 -7.20 22.43 -5.80
N MET A 87 -7.15 21.17 -6.23
CA MET A 87 -8.25 20.53 -6.95
C MET A 87 -9.51 20.42 -6.07
N LEU A 88 -9.34 20.02 -4.81
CA LEU A 88 -10.43 19.94 -3.85
C LEU A 88 -11.07 21.30 -3.59
N ALA A 89 -10.26 22.33 -3.30
CA ALA A 89 -10.74 23.69 -3.05
C ALA A 89 -11.52 24.25 -4.25
N ARG A 90 -11.05 24.01 -5.47
CA ARG A 90 -11.78 24.38 -6.70
C ARG A 90 -13.10 23.63 -6.83
N ALA A 91 -13.14 22.34 -6.50
CA ALA A 91 -14.38 21.57 -6.52
C ALA A 91 -15.38 22.09 -5.48
N ILE A 92 -14.93 22.41 -4.26
CA ILE A 92 -15.77 23.00 -3.21
C ILE A 92 -16.35 24.33 -3.70
N SER A 93 -15.52 25.22 -4.25
CA SER A 93 -15.96 26.51 -4.77
C SER A 93 -16.94 26.40 -5.95
N ARG A 94 -16.83 25.36 -6.78
CA ARG A 94 -17.65 25.19 -7.98
C ARG A 94 -19.00 24.53 -7.70
N TYR A 95 -19.00 23.45 -6.92
CA TYR A 95 -20.18 22.61 -6.69
C TYR A 95 -20.89 22.93 -5.38
N GLY A 96 -20.16 23.49 -4.40
CA GLY A 96 -20.69 23.82 -3.09
C GLY A 96 -21.26 22.62 -2.34
N PHE A 97 -22.12 22.93 -1.37
CA PHE A 97 -22.68 21.95 -0.45
C PHE A 97 -23.64 20.96 -1.11
N TYR A 98 -24.49 21.43 -2.03
CA TYR A 98 -25.61 20.67 -2.58
C TYR A 98 -25.21 19.65 -3.65
N GLU A 99 -24.11 19.87 -4.37
CA GLU A 99 -23.69 19.01 -5.48
C GLU A 99 -22.48 18.12 -5.15
N GLY A 100 -22.38 17.66 -3.91
CA GLY A 100 -21.20 16.91 -3.44
C GLY A 100 -20.87 15.65 -4.22
N GLU A 101 -21.86 14.91 -4.70
CA GLU A 101 -21.58 13.73 -5.53
C GLU A 101 -20.98 14.10 -6.88
N ALA A 102 -21.46 15.17 -7.52
CA ALA A 102 -20.92 15.64 -8.79
C ALA A 102 -19.48 16.16 -8.59
N ALA A 103 -19.23 16.86 -7.48
CA ALA A 103 -17.91 17.31 -7.09
C ALA A 103 -16.93 16.14 -6.92
N LEU A 104 -17.32 15.12 -6.16
CA LEU A 104 -16.49 13.93 -5.94
C LEU A 104 -16.21 13.19 -7.24
N ARG A 105 -17.19 13.04 -8.13
CA ARG A 105 -16.99 12.42 -9.45
C ARG A 105 -15.99 13.20 -10.32
N SER A 106 -15.92 14.53 -10.17
CA SER A 106 -14.98 15.37 -10.93
C SER A 106 -13.52 15.27 -10.45
N LEU A 107 -13.27 14.73 -9.25
CA LEU A 107 -11.94 14.60 -8.69
C LEU A 107 -11.27 13.27 -9.10
N PRO A 108 -9.93 13.26 -9.26
CA PRO A 108 -9.17 12.02 -9.39
C PRO A 108 -9.40 11.11 -8.18
N GLU A 109 -9.35 9.81 -8.43
CA GLU A 109 -9.70 8.78 -7.46
C GLU A 109 -9.04 8.93 -6.06
N PRO A 110 -7.72 9.17 -5.92
CA PRO A 110 -7.13 9.32 -4.57
C PRO A 110 -7.56 10.60 -3.86
N VAL A 111 -7.80 11.69 -4.60
CA VAL A 111 -8.32 12.97 -4.06
C VAL A 111 -9.78 12.78 -3.62
N ARG A 112 -10.59 12.09 -4.44
CA ARG A 112 -11.97 11.73 -4.16
C ARG A 112 -12.08 10.91 -2.87
N ARG A 113 -11.28 9.85 -2.72
CA ARG A 113 -11.30 9.00 -1.51
C ARG A 113 -10.90 9.77 -0.26
N ALA A 114 -9.88 10.62 -0.36
CA ALA A 114 -9.48 11.49 0.75
C ALA A 114 -10.63 12.45 1.15
N ALA A 115 -11.29 13.08 0.17
CA ALA A 115 -12.44 13.96 0.42
C ALA A 115 -13.66 13.22 0.99
N GLN A 116 -13.93 11.98 0.54
CA GLN A 116 -15.02 11.14 1.07
C GLN A 116 -14.79 10.76 2.54
N ARG A 117 -13.56 10.39 2.89
CA ARG A 117 -13.17 10.08 4.28
C ARG A 117 -13.27 11.29 5.19
N PHE A 118 -13.01 12.47 4.62
CA PHE A 118 -13.15 13.73 5.31
C PHE A 118 -14.61 14.13 5.53
N GLY A 119 -15.49 13.79 4.59
CA GLY A 119 -16.88 14.22 4.59
C GLY A 119 -17.06 15.52 3.80
N TRP A 120 -17.74 15.43 2.64
CA TRP A 120 -17.96 16.59 1.76
C TRP A 120 -18.70 17.74 2.43
N ARG A 121 -19.68 17.42 3.28
CA ARG A 121 -20.47 18.41 4.00
C ARG A 121 -19.63 19.23 4.96
N GLU A 122 -18.74 18.56 5.70
CA GLU A 122 -17.82 19.19 6.66
C GLU A 122 -16.82 20.10 5.94
N LEU A 123 -16.33 19.68 4.77
CA LEU A 123 -15.46 20.49 3.92
C LEU A 123 -16.13 21.76 3.37
N CYS A 124 -17.43 21.74 3.13
CA CYS A 124 -18.16 22.90 2.61
C CYS A 124 -18.60 23.89 3.69
N LEU A 125 -18.87 23.40 4.91
CA LEU A 125 -19.38 24.21 6.02
C LEU A 125 -18.27 24.82 6.88
N SER A 126 -17.01 24.54 6.57
CA SER A 126 -15.89 25.06 7.33
C SER A 126 -15.72 26.57 7.22
N GLU A 127 -15.56 27.21 8.36
CA GLU A 127 -15.23 28.63 8.45
C GLU A 127 -13.87 28.95 7.81
N LEU A 128 -13.72 30.19 7.32
CA LEU A 128 -12.50 30.68 6.66
C LEU A 128 -11.26 30.55 7.56
N ASP A 129 -11.43 30.75 8.86
CA ASP A 129 -10.33 30.68 9.85
C ASP A 129 -9.82 29.23 10.06
N HIS A 130 -10.62 28.22 9.69
CA HIS A 130 -10.25 26.81 9.80
C HIS A 130 -9.67 26.21 8.51
N GLN A 131 -9.55 26.98 7.43
CA GLN A 131 -9.04 26.52 6.13
C GLN A 131 -7.62 25.96 6.23
N ALA A 132 -6.74 26.56 7.04
CA ALA A 132 -5.37 26.06 7.23
C ALA A 132 -5.34 24.69 7.93
N VAL A 133 -6.19 24.49 8.94
CA VAL A 133 -6.32 23.23 9.67
C VAL A 133 -6.88 22.14 8.75
N LEU A 134 -7.91 22.47 7.98
CA LEU A 134 -8.53 21.53 7.03
C LEU A 134 -7.58 21.13 5.93
N ARG A 135 -6.81 22.07 5.39
CA ARG A 135 -5.74 21.77 4.43
C ARG A 135 -4.75 20.77 5.04
N ALA A 136 -4.26 21.02 6.25
CA ALA A 136 -3.30 20.14 6.90
C ALA A 136 -3.87 18.74 7.15
N GLN A 137 -5.11 18.64 7.64
CA GLN A 137 -5.75 17.35 7.88
C GLN A 137 -6.06 16.62 6.55
N PHE A 138 -6.50 17.34 5.51
CA PHE A 138 -6.73 16.76 4.19
C PHE A 138 -5.42 16.22 3.60
N ILE A 139 -4.34 17.00 3.62
CA ILE A 139 -3.02 16.58 3.15
C ILE A 139 -2.59 15.30 3.88
N LYS A 140 -2.71 15.27 5.21
CA LYS A 140 -2.41 14.08 6.01
C LYS A 140 -3.23 12.86 5.60
N THR A 141 -4.54 13.02 5.39
CA THR A 141 -5.42 11.94 4.93
C THR A 141 -5.04 11.47 3.52
N TYR A 142 -4.77 12.40 2.61
CA TYR A 142 -4.39 12.12 1.23
C TYR A 142 -3.05 11.36 1.15
N GLU A 143 -2.04 11.81 1.89
CA GLU A 143 -0.75 11.13 2.01
C GLU A 143 -0.89 9.74 2.61
N ALA A 144 -1.74 9.57 3.63
CA ALA A 144 -2.03 8.25 4.19
C ALA A 144 -2.69 7.30 3.17
N GLU A 145 -3.54 7.81 2.28
CA GLU A 145 -4.12 7.00 1.20
C GLU A 145 -3.09 6.65 0.12
N ARG A 146 -2.23 7.58 -0.31
CA ARG A 146 -1.09 7.28 -1.20
C ARG A 146 -0.17 6.23 -0.59
N GLU A 147 0.11 6.35 0.71
CA GLU A 147 0.95 5.41 1.43
C GLU A 147 0.33 4.01 1.50
N ARG A 148 -0.99 3.92 1.67
CA ARG A 148 -1.70 2.64 1.66
C ARG A 148 -1.62 1.96 0.31
N GLU A 149 -1.80 2.69 -0.79
CA GLU A 149 -1.61 2.14 -2.13
C GLU A 149 -0.19 1.62 -2.33
N ARG A 150 0.81 2.39 -1.89
CA ARG A 150 2.22 2.00 -1.94
C ARG A 150 2.48 0.74 -1.12
N ASN A 151 1.91 0.65 0.08
CA ASN A 151 2.08 -0.49 0.97
C ASN A 151 1.40 -1.76 0.46
N ASN A 152 0.29 -1.65 -0.28
CA ASN A 152 -0.33 -2.79 -0.95
C ASN A 152 0.60 -3.45 -1.97
N ILE A 153 1.43 -2.66 -2.64
CA ILE A 153 2.43 -3.19 -3.57
C ILE A 153 3.67 -3.67 -2.81
N ARG A 154 4.10 -2.99 -1.75
CA ARG A 154 5.30 -3.38 -0.97
C ARG A 154 5.16 -4.72 -0.27
N LEU A 155 3.95 -5.09 0.16
CA LEU A 155 3.73 -6.31 0.94
C LEU A 155 2.77 -7.27 0.19
N PRO A 156 3.22 -8.49 -0.19
CA PRO A 156 2.40 -9.42 -0.96
C PRO A 156 1.08 -9.75 -0.27
N ALA A 157 -0.01 -9.79 -1.04
CA ALA A 157 -1.36 -10.04 -0.51
C ALA A 157 -1.47 -11.37 0.25
N GLN A 158 -0.76 -12.41 -0.22
CA GLN A 158 -0.73 -13.72 0.43
C GLN A 158 -0.08 -13.67 1.82
N VAL A 159 1.01 -12.91 1.96
CA VAL A 159 1.69 -12.70 3.25
C VAL A 159 0.77 -11.95 4.21
N GLN A 160 0.09 -10.90 3.75
CA GLN A 160 -0.88 -10.17 4.56
C GLN A 160 -2.05 -11.05 5.02
N ALA A 161 -2.62 -11.84 4.10
CA ALA A 161 -3.72 -12.74 4.41
C ALA A 161 -3.31 -13.79 5.46
N ARG A 162 -2.11 -14.36 5.31
CA ARG A 162 -1.57 -15.35 6.26
C ARG A 162 -1.34 -14.75 7.63
N LEU A 163 -0.77 -13.54 7.72
CA LEU A 163 -0.59 -12.83 8.99
C LEU A 163 -1.93 -12.53 9.68
N ARG A 164 -2.94 -12.08 8.92
CA ARG A 164 -4.29 -11.83 9.47
C ARG A 164 -4.94 -13.12 9.97
N ALA A 165 -4.82 -14.22 9.23
CA ALA A 165 -5.35 -15.52 9.65
C ALA A 165 -4.69 -16.02 10.94
N LEU A 166 -3.36 -15.89 11.06
CA LEU A 166 -2.63 -16.28 12.26
C LEU A 166 -3.01 -15.41 13.47
N ALA A 167 -3.18 -14.11 13.29
CA ALA A 167 -3.62 -13.21 14.36
C ALA A 167 -5.02 -13.59 14.89
N GLN A 168 -5.95 -13.93 14.00
CA GLN A 168 -7.30 -14.37 14.37
C GLN A 168 -7.30 -15.73 15.09
N GLN A 169 -6.40 -16.64 14.71
CA GLN A 169 -6.22 -17.92 15.39
C GLN A 169 -5.63 -17.74 16.80
N GLY A 170 -4.61 -16.88 16.95
CA GLY A 170 -4.04 -16.52 18.26
C GLY A 170 -5.08 -15.87 19.19
N ALA A 171 -5.90 -14.97 18.66
CA ALA A 171 -7.00 -14.36 19.41
C ALA A 171 -8.06 -15.41 19.84
N LYS A 172 -8.40 -16.37 18.97
CA LYS A 172 -9.32 -17.47 19.31
C LYS A 172 -8.77 -18.41 20.38
N LEU A 173 -7.48 -18.67 20.40
CA LEU A 173 -6.81 -19.49 21.42
C LEU A 173 -6.80 -18.77 22.78
N SER A 174 -6.59 -17.44 22.79
CA SER A 174 -6.62 -16.64 24.02
C SER A 174 -8.02 -16.56 24.65
N LEU A 175 -9.09 -16.66 23.86
CA LEU A 175 -10.47 -16.62 24.37
C LEU A 175 -10.93 -17.98 24.92
N LYS A 176 -10.47 -19.11 24.35
CA LYS A 176 -10.77 -20.45 24.88
C LYS A 176 -10.09 -20.80 26.20
N GLY A 177 -9.01 -20.10 26.55
CA GLY A 177 -8.32 -20.26 27.83
C GLY A 177 -9.02 -19.62 29.03
N GLY A 178 -10.03 -18.77 28.80
CA GLY A 178 -10.74 -18.03 29.87
C GLY A 178 -12.05 -18.66 30.35
N GLU A 179 -12.58 -19.68 29.67
CA GLU A 179 -13.85 -20.34 30.04
C GLU A 179 -13.67 -21.63 30.87
N ALA A 180 -12.44 -22.06 31.14
CA ALA A 180 -12.17 -23.32 31.83
C ALA A 180 -12.04 -23.23 33.37
N ASP A 181 -12.10 -22.04 33.98
CA ASP A 181 -11.79 -21.84 35.41
C ASP A 181 -12.95 -21.28 36.27
N ALA A 182 -14.19 -21.26 35.74
CA ALA A 182 -15.35 -20.72 36.44
C ALA A 182 -16.32 -21.80 36.99
N GLY A 183 -15.83 -23.02 37.26
CA GLY A 183 -16.69 -24.16 37.58
C GLY A 183 -16.09 -25.16 38.57
N ALA A 184 -15.45 -24.70 39.65
CA ALA A 184 -15.02 -25.60 40.73
C ALA A 184 -14.93 -24.89 42.10
N ASP A 185 -15.98 -24.21 42.55
CA ASP A 185 -16.21 -24.05 43.99
C ASP A 185 -17.69 -23.79 44.30
N ALA A 186 -18.45 -24.87 44.40
CA ALA A 186 -19.80 -24.83 44.96
C ALA A 186 -19.99 -26.08 45.82
N GLY A 187 -19.82 -25.91 47.14
CA GLY A 187 -20.48 -26.76 48.13
C GLY A 187 -19.60 -27.27 49.25
N SER A 188 -19.44 -26.47 50.30
CA SER A 188 -19.37 -26.99 51.68
C SER A 188 -19.81 -25.90 52.66
N ARG A 189 -21.04 -26.04 53.16
CA ARG A 189 -21.50 -25.52 54.46
C ARG A 189 -22.10 -26.69 55.21
#